data_AF-A0A529P5P1-F1
#
_entry.id   AF-A0A529P5P1-F1
#
_cell.length_a   1.000
_cell.length_b   1.000
_cell.length_c   1.000
_cell.angle_alpha   90.00
_cell.angle_beta   90.00
_cell.angle_gamma   90.00
#
_symmetry.space_group_name_H-M   'P 1'
#
loop_
_entity.id
_entity.type
_entity.pdbx_description
1 polymer ?
#
loop_
_entity_poly.entity_id
_entity_poly.type
_entity_poly.pdbx_seq_one_letter_code
_entity_poly.pdbx_strand_id
1 'polypeptide(L)' 'VEAGGAVNPYKDARMGAETFAASFPDWRRLEALRDPAFMSDFWARTAKKLDERRGMAEAAE' A
#
# COMPACT_ATOMS: atom_id res chain seq x y z
N VAL A 1 -7.25 10.40 4.68
CA VAL A 1 -6.57 11.13 5.77
C VAL A 1 -6.84 12.59 5.48
N GLU A 2 -7.95 13.10 5.99
CA GLU A 2 -8.57 14.31 5.39
C GLU A 2 -7.76 15.59 5.62
N ALA A 3 -6.98 15.64 6.71
CA ALA A 3 -6.11 16.76 7.02
C ALA A 3 -4.75 16.73 6.27
N GLY A 4 -4.55 15.78 5.34
CA GLY A 4 -3.30 15.64 4.58
C GLY A 4 -2.13 15.03 5.38
N GLY A 5 -2.38 14.55 6.60
CA GLY A 5 -1.39 13.81 7.39
C GLY A 5 -1.24 12.35 6.95
N ALA A 6 -0.42 11.61 7.70
CA ALA A 6 -0.23 10.17 7.54
C ALA A 6 -0.55 9.44 8.84
N VAL A 7 -1.20 8.27 8.74
CA VAL A 7 -1.36 7.37 9.88
C VAL A 7 -0.07 6.59 10.06
N ASN A 8 0.46 6.53 11.29
CA ASN A 8 1.68 5.78 11.58
C ASN A 8 1.39 4.26 11.62
N PRO A 9 1.95 3.45 10.71
CA PRO A 9 1.72 2.00 10.67
C PRO A 9 2.07 1.29 11.98
N TYR A 10 3.11 1.73 12.68
CA TYR A 10 3.51 1.13 13.97
C TYR A 10 2.42 1.26 15.05
N LYS A 11 1.56 2.29 14.95
CA LYS A 11 0.50 2.57 15.93
C LYS A 11 -0.87 2.02 15.51
N ASP A 12 -0.99 1.44 14.32
CA ASP A 12 -2.25 0.88 13.83
C ASP A 12 -2.03 -0.48 13.14
N ALA A 13 -2.23 -1.55 13.91
CA ALA A 13 -2.11 -2.92 13.41
C ALA A 13 -3.18 -3.29 12.36
N ARG A 14 -4.27 -2.52 12.25
CA ARG A 14 -5.41 -2.79 11.36
C ARG A 14 -5.47 -1.87 10.15
N MET A 15 -4.43 -1.06 9.92
CA MET A 15 -4.35 -0.18 8.77
C MET A 15 -4.75 -0.93 7.48
N GLY A 16 -5.74 -0.36 6.79
CA GLY A 16 -6.25 -0.84 5.52
C GLY A 16 -5.53 -0.22 4.33
N ALA A 17 -5.70 -0.83 3.16
CA ALA A 17 -5.08 -0.40 1.90
C ALA A 17 -5.41 1.06 1.52
N GLU A 18 -6.67 1.49 1.62
CA GLU A 18 -7.09 2.86 1.27
C GLU A 18 -6.44 3.91 2.20
N THR A 19 -6.45 3.65 3.52
CA THR A 19 -5.79 4.53 4.50
C THR A 19 -4.29 4.61 4.27
N PHE A 20 -3.65 3.48 3.93
CA PHE A 20 -2.25 3.42 3.58
C PHE A 20 -1.95 4.26 2.32
N ALA A 21 -2.71 4.06 1.23
CA ALA A 21 -2.54 4.80 -0.02
C ALA A 21 -2.67 6.31 0.19
N ALA A 22 -3.66 6.74 0.98
CA ALA A 22 -3.87 8.14 1.30
C ALA A 22 -2.79 8.72 2.24
N SER A 23 -2.20 7.90 3.11
CA SER A 23 -1.11 8.32 4.01
C SER A 23 0.25 8.41 3.29
N PHE A 24 0.47 7.56 2.29
CA PHE A 24 1.76 7.39 1.61
C PHE A 24 1.57 7.34 0.08
N PRO A 25 1.23 8.46 -0.58
CA PRO A 25 0.86 8.48 -2.01
C PRO A 25 1.95 7.96 -2.97
N ASP A 26 3.22 8.05 -2.56
CA ASP A 26 4.38 7.57 -3.33
C ASP A 26 4.79 6.12 -3.01
N TRP A 27 3.96 5.35 -2.31
CA TRP A 27 4.26 3.95 -1.92
C TRP A 27 4.72 3.07 -3.08
N ARG A 28 4.24 3.34 -4.31
CA ARG A 28 4.61 2.62 -5.54
C ARG A 28 6.10 2.68 -5.82
N ARG A 29 6.76 3.78 -5.48
CA ARG A 29 8.19 3.95 -5.68
C ARG A 29 8.98 2.99 -4.78
N LEU A 30 8.47 2.69 -3.59
CA LEU A 30 9.05 1.68 -2.71
C LEU A 30 8.73 0.27 -3.18
N GLU A 31 7.51 -0.01 -3.65
CA GLU A 31 7.17 -1.33 -4.20
C GLU A 31 8.06 -1.71 -5.39
N ALA A 32 8.36 -0.76 -6.28
CA ALA A 32 9.26 -0.98 -7.42
C ALA A 32 10.71 -1.33 -7.01
N LEU A 33 11.11 -1.01 -5.78
CA LEU A 33 12.45 -1.29 -5.22
C LEU A 33 12.44 -2.44 -4.21
N ARG A 34 11.27 -2.95 -3.83
CA ARG A 34 11.13 -4.00 -2.82
C ARG A 34 11.67 -5.31 -3.38
N ASP A 35 12.49 -5.98 -2.59
CA ASP A 35 12.88 -7.35 -2.88
C ASP A 35 11.64 -8.27 -2.78
N PRO A 36 11.30 -9.03 -3.85
CA PRO A 36 10.16 -9.94 -3.87
C PRO A 36 10.11 -10.91 -2.69
N ALA A 37 11.25 -11.35 -2.17
CA ALA A 37 11.35 -12.25 -1.02
C ALA A 37 10.97 -11.59 0.32
N PHE A 38 11.03 -10.26 0.42
CA PHE A 38 10.60 -9.53 1.61
C PHE A 38 9.13 -9.15 1.50
N MET A 39 8.29 -9.86 2.23
CA MET A 39 6.85 -9.60 2.32
C MET A 39 6.38 -9.73 3.77
N SER A 40 5.92 -8.64 4.37
CA SER A 40 5.25 -8.68 5.67
C SER A 40 3.73 -8.72 5.51
N ASP A 41 3.01 -9.20 6.52
CA ASP A 41 1.54 -9.19 6.52
C ASP A 41 0.96 -7.77 6.35
N PHE A 42 1.67 -6.77 6.88
CA PHE A 42 1.32 -5.36 6.66
C PHE A 42 1.40 -5.01 5.18
N TRP A 43 2.52 -5.35 4.53
CA TRP A 43 2.75 -5.03 3.12
C TRP A 43 1.79 -5.80 2.19
N ALA A 44 1.55 -7.07 2.49
CA ALA A 44 0.59 -7.93 1.79
C ALA A 44 -0.83 -7.32 1.80
N ARG A 45 -1.31 -6.86 2.97
CA ARG A 45 -2.67 -6.31 3.10
C ARG A 45 -2.83 -4.90 2.51
N THR A 46 -1.74 -4.15 2.40
CA THR A 46 -1.74 -2.74 1.98
C THR A 46 -1.21 -2.57 0.55
N ALA A 47 0.08 -2.26 0.41
CA ALA A 47 0.74 -1.96 -0.86
C ALA A 47 0.56 -3.08 -1.89
N LYS A 48 0.79 -4.35 -1.53
CA LYS A 48 0.68 -5.46 -2.48
C LYS A 48 -0.75 -5.62 -3.01
N LYS A 49 -1.74 -5.54 -2.11
CA LYS A 49 -3.16 -5.58 -2.48
C LYS A 49 -3.56 -4.46 -3.42
N LEU A 50 -3.01 -3.25 -3.24
CA LEU A 50 -3.26 -2.12 -4.15
C LEU A 50 -2.62 -2.33 -5.53
N ASP A 51 -1.40 -2.86 -5.57
CA ASP A 51 -0.68 -3.15 -6.80
C ASP A 51 -1.41 -4.21 -7.64
N GLU A 52 -1.88 -5.29 -7.01
CA GLU A 52 -2.67 -6.34 -7.67
C GLU A 52 -3.98 -5.80 -8.26
N ARG A 53 -4.74 -5.01 -7.48
CA ARG A 53 -5.97 -4.37 -7.97
C ARG A 53 -5.72 -3.48 -9.19
N ARG A 54 -4.58 -2.79 -9.22
CA ARG A 54 -4.19 -1.95 -10.36
C ARG A 54 -3.91 -2.81 -11.58
N GLY A 55 -3.07 -3.85 -11.45
CA GLY A 55 -2.77 -4.75 -12.57
C GLY A 55 -4.02 -5.44 -13.13
N MET A 56 -4.99 -5.76 -12.29
CA MET A 56 -6.30 -6.27 -12.73
C MET A 56 -7.10 -5.24 -13.53
N ALA A 57 -7.08 -3.97 -13.13
CA ALA A 57 -7.75 -2.90 -13.86
C ALA A 57 -7.06 -2.63 -15.20
N GLU A 58 -5.73 -2.57 -15.23
CA GLU A 58 -4.93 -2.41 -16.45
C GLU A 58 -5.12 -3.57 -17.43
N ALA A 59 -5.30 -4.80 -16.95
CA ALA A 59 -5.54 -5.97 -17.79
C ALA A 59 -6.98 -6.06 -18.34
N ALA A 60 -7.91 -5.27 -17.80
CA ALA A 60 -9.31 -5.25 -18.22
C ALA A 60 -9.62 -4.14 -19.24
N GLU A 61 -8.65 -3.25 -19.50
CA GLU A 61 -8.67 -2.21 -20.53
C GLU A 61 -8.09 -2.73 -21.85
#